data_AF-A0A250XQ18-F1
#
_entry.id   AF-A0A250XQ18-F1
#
_cell.length_a   1.000
_cell.length_b   1.000
_cell.length_c   1.000
_cell.angle_alpha   90.00
_cell.angle_beta   90.00
_cell.angle_gamma   90.00
#
_symmetry.space_group_name_H-M   'P 1'
#
loop_
_entity.id
_entity.type
_entity.pdbx_description
1 polymer ?
#
loop_
_entity_poly.entity_id
_entity_poly.type
_entity_poly.pdbx_seq_one_letter_code
_entity_poly.pdbx_strand_id
1 'polypeptide(L)'
;MAFLTSSSPINAPYRNPDDFNDIEFYTPEPHSDLRDLCDLLKADGHQNVQARDAIHPGTFTISVEFKRVCDITFVPRDLYSAIPVKKYFQGLKAVEPWFAMIDQLRILCDPFTSHWKLDRMLPRILAMQRVFPLEFNLQPMRKGKDSEVVDLECLKTVLELVKETCVVIGDYGVASYRSDHKGGRHLDLVSTRFNDDCALFAHVFPNKKALKRCPVMDMLGRSIRYQDLPFRPKLVVTLYDYNGRAVPYSGSMCSATGLNAPSTTYLLAQLLAQ
;
A
#
# COMPACT_ATOMS: atom_id res chain seq x y z
N MET A 1 -5.46 -15.54 -2.30
CA MET A 1 -5.99 -16.76 -1.63
C MET A 1 -5.89 -18.03 -2.47
N ALA A 2 -5.99 -17.95 -3.79
CA ALA A 2 -5.83 -19.09 -4.70
C ALA A 2 -4.62 -20.01 -4.40
N PHE A 3 -3.46 -19.43 -4.06
CA PHE A 3 -2.24 -20.19 -3.74
C PHE A 3 -2.27 -20.90 -2.38
N LEU A 4 -3.07 -20.46 -1.41
CA LEU A 4 -3.22 -21.20 -0.15
C LEU A 4 -3.91 -22.54 -0.38
N THR A 5 -4.97 -22.55 -1.20
CA THR A 5 -5.72 -23.77 -1.52
C THR A 5 -4.84 -24.79 -2.24
N SER A 6 -3.97 -24.35 -3.17
CA SER A 6 -3.07 -25.27 -3.89
C SER A 6 -1.90 -25.76 -3.02
N SER A 7 -1.37 -24.92 -2.13
CA SER A 7 -0.16 -25.24 -1.37
C SER A 7 -0.43 -25.88 -0.01
N SER A 8 -1.60 -25.63 0.59
CA SER A 8 -1.99 -26.22 1.87
C SER A 8 -3.51 -26.20 2.04
N PRO A 9 -4.22 -27.27 1.61
CA PRO A 9 -5.69 -27.36 1.71
C PRO A 9 -6.22 -27.19 3.13
N ILE A 10 -5.46 -27.62 4.15
CA ILE A 10 -5.82 -27.46 5.58
C ILE A 10 -5.83 -25.98 6.00
N ASN A 11 -4.98 -25.15 5.38
CA ASN A 11 -4.89 -23.71 5.63
C ASN A 11 -5.69 -22.90 4.60
N ALA A 12 -6.48 -23.55 3.74
CA ALA A 12 -7.33 -22.86 2.79
C ALA A 12 -8.35 -22.00 3.56
N PRO A 13 -8.50 -20.71 3.22
CA PRO A 13 -9.45 -19.83 3.91
C PRO A 13 -10.91 -20.21 3.60
N TYR A 14 -11.12 -20.98 2.54
CA TYR A 14 -12.42 -21.52 2.13
C TYR A 14 -12.48 -22.97 2.59
N ARG A 15 -13.18 -23.21 3.71
CA ARG A 15 -13.24 -24.52 4.38
C ARG A 15 -14.14 -25.51 3.63
N ASN A 16 -15.11 -25.00 2.88
CA ASN A 16 -16.03 -25.80 2.08
C ASN A 16 -15.85 -25.45 0.59
N PRO A 17 -15.49 -26.41 -0.28
CA PRO A 17 -15.39 -26.20 -1.73
C PRO A 17 -16.70 -25.70 -2.36
N ASP A 18 -17.84 -25.99 -1.71
CA ASP A 18 -19.18 -25.60 -2.17
C ASP A 18 -19.58 -24.18 -1.73
N ASP A 19 -18.78 -23.52 -0.89
CA ASP A 19 -19.04 -22.13 -0.52
C ASP A 19 -18.78 -21.23 -1.74
N PHE A 20 -19.84 -20.59 -2.23
CA PHE A 20 -19.73 -19.61 -3.30
C PHE A 20 -18.90 -18.41 -2.82
N ASN A 21 -17.74 -18.21 -3.45
CA ASN A 21 -16.88 -17.07 -3.20
C ASN A 21 -16.82 -16.22 -4.45
N ASP A 22 -16.88 -14.91 -4.25
CA ASP A 22 -16.71 -13.94 -5.31
C ASP A 22 -15.27 -13.90 -5.81
N ILE A 23 -15.12 -13.60 -7.10
CA ILE A 23 -13.83 -13.48 -7.76
C ILE A 23 -13.44 -12.01 -7.79
N GLU A 24 -12.23 -11.69 -7.34
CA GLU A 24 -11.68 -10.33 -7.41
C GLU A 24 -10.51 -10.29 -8.40
N PHE A 25 -10.51 -9.32 -9.32
CA PHE A 25 -9.39 -9.14 -10.24
C PHE A 25 -9.13 -7.69 -10.63
N TYR A 26 -7.89 -7.43 -11.06
CA TYR A 26 -7.43 -6.13 -11.52
C TYR A 26 -7.52 -6.02 -13.04
N THR A 27 -7.79 -4.82 -13.54
CA THR A 27 -7.77 -4.54 -14.98
C THR A 27 -7.43 -3.07 -15.28
N PRO A 28 -6.74 -2.78 -16.40
CA PRO A 28 -6.59 -1.41 -16.91
C PRO A 28 -7.82 -0.90 -17.67
N GLU A 29 -8.78 -1.75 -18.04
CA GLU A 29 -9.92 -1.38 -18.91
C GLU A 29 -11.27 -1.84 -18.31
N PRO A 30 -11.63 -1.37 -17.10
CA PRO A 30 -12.75 -1.92 -16.32
C PRO A 30 -14.08 -1.86 -17.08
N HIS A 31 -14.35 -0.77 -17.80
CA HIS A 31 -15.62 -0.60 -18.52
C HIS A 31 -15.76 -1.54 -19.74
N SER A 32 -14.66 -1.91 -20.39
CA SER A 32 -14.70 -2.91 -21.47
C SER A 32 -14.94 -4.29 -20.87
N ASP A 33 -14.14 -4.66 -19.88
CA ASP A 33 -14.22 -5.98 -19.24
C ASP A 33 -15.58 -6.22 -18.57
N LEU A 34 -16.15 -5.20 -17.91
CA LEU A 34 -17.50 -5.26 -17.34
C LEU A 34 -18.55 -5.57 -18.40
N ARG A 35 -18.47 -4.89 -19.55
CA ARG A 35 -19.42 -5.07 -20.66
C ARG A 35 -19.31 -6.48 -21.22
N ASP A 36 -18.09 -6.89 -21.56
CA ASP A 36 -17.82 -8.18 -22.18
C ASP A 36 -18.26 -9.33 -21.25
N LEU A 37 -17.97 -9.24 -19.95
CA LEU A 37 -18.42 -10.24 -18.97
C LEU A 37 -19.94 -10.24 -18.80
N CYS A 38 -20.58 -9.07 -18.72
CA CYS A 38 -22.04 -9.00 -18.62
C CYS A 38 -22.72 -9.59 -19.86
N ASP A 39 -22.19 -9.34 -21.05
CA ASP A 39 -22.74 -9.84 -22.31
C ASP A 39 -22.55 -11.36 -22.42
N LEU A 40 -21.38 -11.88 -22.01
CA LEU A 40 -21.14 -13.33 -21.91
C LEU A 40 -22.12 -14.02 -20.95
N LEU A 41 -22.33 -13.47 -19.76
CA LEU A 41 -23.27 -14.03 -18.77
C LEU A 41 -24.71 -14.04 -19.28
N LYS A 42 -25.14 -12.97 -19.98
CA LYS A 42 -26.46 -12.92 -20.61
C LYS A 42 -26.59 -13.92 -21.75
N ALA A 43 -25.55 -14.07 -22.57
CA ALA A 43 -25.51 -15.03 -23.67
C ALA A 43 -25.58 -16.49 -23.16
N ASP A 44 -25.03 -16.77 -21.97
CA ASP A 44 -25.14 -18.06 -21.28
C ASP A 44 -26.54 -18.34 -20.69
N GLY A 45 -27.46 -17.36 -20.78
CA GLY A 45 -28.86 -17.52 -20.37
C GLY A 45 -29.18 -17.01 -18.96
N HIS A 46 -28.21 -16.47 -18.23
CA HIS A 46 -28.45 -15.85 -16.93
C HIS A 46 -29.36 -14.63 -17.04
N GLN A 47 -30.31 -14.52 -16.13
CA GLN A 47 -31.16 -13.34 -15.99
C GLN A 47 -30.56 -12.40 -14.92
N ASN A 48 -31.08 -11.18 -14.86
CA ASN A 48 -30.70 -10.20 -13.83
C ASN A 48 -29.18 -9.97 -13.68
N VAL A 49 -28.46 -9.91 -14.81
CA VAL A 49 -27.03 -9.59 -14.85
C VAL A 49 -26.84 -8.08 -14.69
N GLN A 50 -26.12 -7.67 -13.65
CA GLN A 50 -25.93 -6.27 -13.31
C GLN A 50 -24.51 -5.93 -12.86
N ALA A 51 -23.94 -4.90 -13.46
CA ALA A 51 -22.73 -4.24 -12.98
C ALA A 51 -23.08 -2.94 -12.22
N ARG A 52 -22.45 -2.68 -11.08
CA ARG A 52 -22.57 -1.42 -10.31
C ARG A 52 -21.21 -1.00 -9.75
N ASP A 53 -21.07 0.28 -9.45
CA ASP A 53 -19.95 0.77 -8.65
C ASP A 53 -19.98 0.11 -7.26
N ALA A 54 -18.82 -0.36 -6.81
CA ALA A 54 -18.66 -0.86 -5.45
C ALA A 54 -18.47 0.30 -4.46
N ILE A 55 -18.41 -0.04 -3.17
CA ILE A 55 -18.13 0.95 -2.11
C ILE A 55 -16.72 1.55 -2.28
N HIS A 56 -15.78 0.80 -2.85
CA HIS A 56 -14.42 1.23 -3.07
C HIS A 56 -14.29 1.93 -4.44
N PRO A 57 -13.82 3.19 -4.50
CA PRO A 57 -13.68 3.92 -5.75
C PRO A 57 -12.79 3.18 -6.76
N GLY A 58 -13.26 3.05 -8.00
CA GLY A 58 -12.55 2.33 -9.05
C GLY A 58 -12.73 0.81 -9.01
N THR A 59 -13.53 0.29 -8.07
CA THR A 59 -13.99 -1.10 -8.06
C THR A 59 -15.46 -1.17 -8.49
N PHE A 60 -15.77 -2.18 -9.29
CA PHE A 60 -17.10 -2.45 -9.81
C PHE A 60 -17.51 -3.87 -9.48
N THR A 61 -18.76 -4.08 -9.10
CA THR A 61 -19.30 -5.39 -8.75
C THR A 61 -20.24 -5.89 -9.83
N ILE A 62 -20.02 -7.11 -10.33
CA ILE A 62 -21.01 -7.85 -11.12
C ILE A 62 -21.85 -8.73 -10.19
N SER A 63 -23.15 -8.65 -10.37
CA SER A 63 -24.16 -9.47 -9.69
C SER A 63 -24.96 -10.26 -10.73
N VAL A 64 -25.25 -11.52 -10.44
CA VAL A 64 -26.09 -12.40 -11.27
C VAL A 64 -27.15 -13.00 -10.37
N GLU A 65 -28.43 -12.90 -10.74
CA GLU A 65 -29.56 -13.34 -9.90
C GLU A 65 -29.47 -12.82 -8.46
N PHE A 66 -29.14 -11.54 -8.31
CA PHE A 66 -28.99 -10.85 -7.02
C PHE A 66 -27.86 -11.39 -6.12
N LYS A 67 -27.00 -12.28 -6.63
CA LYS A 67 -25.78 -12.73 -5.95
C LYS A 67 -24.57 -12.03 -6.54
N ARG A 68 -23.71 -11.48 -5.69
CA ARG A 68 -22.41 -10.92 -6.10
C ARG A 68 -21.52 -12.04 -6.63
N VAL A 69 -21.01 -11.93 -7.86
CA VAL A 69 -20.16 -12.96 -8.47
C VAL A 69 -18.71 -12.53 -8.64
N CYS A 70 -18.46 -11.26 -8.95
CA CYS A 70 -17.08 -10.77 -9.04
C CYS A 70 -16.97 -9.26 -8.79
N ASP A 71 -15.80 -8.85 -8.31
CA ASP A 71 -15.38 -7.46 -8.18
C ASP A 71 -14.19 -7.19 -9.13
N ILE A 72 -14.29 -6.11 -9.90
CA ILE A 72 -13.34 -5.69 -10.93
C ILE A 72 -12.74 -4.37 -10.49
N THR A 73 -11.43 -4.31 -10.28
CA THR A 73 -10.75 -3.10 -9.79
C THR A 73 -9.83 -2.51 -10.84
N PHE A 74 -10.02 -1.22 -11.12
CA PHE A 74 -9.19 -0.46 -12.04
C PHE A 74 -7.77 -0.31 -11.50
N VAL A 75 -6.79 -0.60 -12.36
CA VAL A 75 -5.37 -0.31 -12.12
C VAL A 75 -4.77 0.30 -13.38
N PRO A 76 -4.11 1.48 -13.32
CA PRO A 76 -3.44 2.07 -14.48
C PRO A 76 -2.48 1.09 -15.14
N ARG A 77 -2.44 1.08 -16.49
CA ARG A 77 -1.72 0.06 -17.29
C ARG A 77 -0.26 -0.14 -16.87
N ASP A 78 0.46 0.93 -16.56
CA ASP A 78 1.85 0.86 -16.11
C ASP A 78 2.00 0.14 -14.78
N LEU A 79 1.08 0.39 -13.84
CA LEU A 79 1.06 -0.26 -12.54
C LEU A 79 0.55 -1.71 -12.66
N TYR A 80 -0.48 -1.94 -13.47
CA TYR A 80 -1.03 -3.28 -13.72
C TYR A 80 0.06 -4.23 -14.24
N SER A 81 0.90 -3.74 -15.15
CA SER A 81 2.01 -4.51 -15.72
C SER A 81 3.14 -4.78 -14.71
N ALA A 82 3.22 -4.01 -13.63
CA ALA A 82 4.20 -4.16 -12.57
C ALA A 82 3.71 -5.06 -11.41
N ILE A 83 2.42 -5.44 -11.38
CA ILE A 83 1.89 -6.32 -10.33
C ILE A 83 2.60 -7.68 -10.41
N PRO A 84 3.23 -8.15 -9.31
CA PRO A 84 3.86 -9.45 -9.29
C PRO A 84 2.76 -10.54 -9.35
N VAL A 85 2.85 -11.37 -10.38
CA VAL A 85 1.88 -12.45 -10.64
C VAL A 85 2.58 -13.77 -10.90
N LYS A 86 1.96 -14.86 -10.47
CA LYS A 86 2.35 -16.22 -10.81
C LYS A 86 1.25 -16.88 -11.64
N LYS A 87 1.65 -17.76 -12.58
CA LYS A 87 0.69 -18.59 -13.31
C LYS A 87 -0.10 -19.44 -12.30
N TYR A 88 -1.40 -19.45 -12.50
CA TYR A 88 -2.36 -20.23 -11.74
C TYR A 88 -3.08 -21.22 -12.69
N PHE A 89 -4.12 -21.87 -12.19
CA PHE A 89 -4.92 -22.86 -12.92
C PHE A 89 -5.47 -22.32 -14.25
N GLN A 90 -5.48 -23.19 -15.28
CA GLN A 90 -6.07 -22.92 -16.60
C GLN A 90 -5.60 -21.61 -17.27
N GLY A 91 -4.35 -21.22 -17.06
CA GLY A 91 -3.77 -20.03 -17.70
C GLY A 91 -4.13 -18.70 -17.02
N LEU A 92 -4.95 -18.74 -15.96
CA LEU A 92 -5.19 -17.58 -15.10
C LEU A 92 -3.88 -17.16 -14.41
N LYS A 93 -3.76 -15.88 -14.10
CA LYS A 93 -2.66 -15.33 -13.32
C LYS A 93 -3.22 -14.91 -11.97
N ALA A 94 -2.56 -15.32 -10.90
CA ALA A 94 -2.91 -14.88 -9.56
C ALA A 94 -1.76 -14.03 -9.00
N VAL A 95 -2.15 -13.00 -8.27
CA VAL A 95 -1.25 -12.07 -7.58
C VAL A 95 -0.37 -12.82 -6.59
N GLU A 96 0.91 -12.46 -6.52
CA GLU A 96 1.84 -13.10 -5.60
C GLU A 96 1.39 -12.92 -4.13
N PRO A 97 1.62 -13.94 -3.26
CA PRO A 97 1.14 -13.91 -1.88
C PRO A 97 1.56 -12.66 -1.09
N TRP A 98 2.78 -12.16 -1.28
CA TRP A 98 3.26 -10.97 -0.56
C TRP A 98 2.62 -9.67 -1.02
N PHE A 99 2.25 -9.57 -2.30
CA PHE A 99 1.47 -8.44 -2.76
C PHE A 99 0.04 -8.51 -2.20
N ALA A 100 -0.56 -9.70 -2.16
CA ALA A 100 -1.86 -9.89 -1.52
C ALA A 100 -1.82 -9.62 0.00
N MET A 101 -0.67 -9.83 0.66
CA MET A 101 -0.46 -9.52 2.07
C MET A 101 -0.55 -8.01 2.35
N ILE A 102 -0.17 -7.14 1.40
CA ILE A 102 -0.27 -5.68 1.56
C ILE A 102 -1.69 -5.28 1.97
N ASP A 103 -2.70 -5.79 1.26
CA ASP A 103 -4.09 -5.46 1.55
C ASP A 103 -4.54 -5.94 2.94
N GLN A 104 -4.05 -7.11 3.37
CA GLN A 104 -4.35 -7.63 4.70
C GLN A 104 -3.68 -6.81 5.81
N LEU A 105 -2.42 -6.39 5.60
CA LEU A 105 -1.73 -5.52 6.55
C LEU A 105 -2.38 -4.13 6.63
N ARG A 106 -2.92 -3.62 5.52
CA ARG A 106 -3.67 -2.35 5.50
C ARG A 106 -4.90 -2.39 6.39
N ILE A 107 -5.60 -3.51 6.45
CA ILE A 107 -6.74 -3.71 7.37
C ILE A 107 -6.31 -3.58 8.83
N LEU A 108 -5.12 -4.11 9.19
CA LEU A 108 -4.56 -3.94 10.53
C LEU A 108 -4.12 -2.49 10.80
N CYS A 109 -3.82 -1.74 9.75
CA CYS A 109 -3.37 -0.36 9.84
C CYS A 109 -4.51 0.67 9.86
N ASP A 110 -5.76 0.21 9.88
CA ASP A 110 -6.94 1.06 9.88
C ASP A 110 -7.92 0.62 10.98
N PRO A 111 -7.57 0.88 12.25
CA PRO A 111 -8.32 0.36 13.40
C PRO A 111 -9.73 0.96 13.50
N PHE A 112 -9.97 2.15 12.94
CA PHE A 112 -11.27 2.80 13.06
C PHE A 112 -12.27 2.31 12.02
N THR A 113 -11.86 2.09 10.76
CA THR A 113 -12.83 1.73 9.70
C THR A 113 -12.80 0.26 9.30
N SER A 114 -11.73 -0.47 9.62
CA SER A 114 -11.55 -1.87 9.22
C SER A 114 -11.62 -2.89 10.38
N HIS A 115 -11.92 -2.47 11.62
CA HIS A 115 -11.94 -3.33 12.80
C HIS A 115 -12.84 -4.58 12.67
N TRP A 116 -14.01 -4.46 12.03
CA TRP A 116 -14.96 -5.56 11.85
C TRP A 116 -14.47 -6.65 10.88
N LYS A 117 -13.39 -6.39 10.11
CA LYS A 117 -12.77 -7.37 9.23
C LYS A 117 -11.76 -8.27 9.97
N LEU A 118 -11.30 -7.88 11.17
CA LEU A 118 -10.18 -8.51 11.86
C LEU A 118 -10.41 -10.00 12.15
N ASP A 119 -11.60 -10.38 12.60
CA ASP A 119 -11.92 -11.79 12.92
C ASP A 119 -11.76 -12.72 11.72
N ARG A 120 -12.06 -12.21 10.51
CA ARG A 120 -11.90 -12.97 9.26
C ARG A 120 -10.48 -12.86 8.70
N MET A 121 -9.81 -11.73 8.89
CA MET A 121 -8.52 -11.45 8.28
C MET A 121 -7.32 -11.96 9.08
N LEU A 122 -7.37 -11.97 10.41
CA LEU A 122 -6.26 -12.46 11.23
C LEU A 122 -5.93 -13.94 10.95
N PRO A 123 -6.90 -14.88 10.90
CA PRO A 123 -6.61 -16.28 10.55
C PRO A 123 -6.00 -16.42 9.15
N ARG A 124 -6.43 -15.57 8.21
CA ARG A 124 -5.93 -15.51 6.83
C ARG A 124 -4.48 -15.05 6.75
N ILE A 125 -4.13 -13.99 7.48
CA ILE A 125 -2.76 -13.49 7.60
C ILE A 125 -1.86 -14.58 8.17
N LEU A 126 -2.28 -15.22 9.26
CA LEU A 126 -1.51 -16.29 9.90
C LEU A 126 -1.33 -17.51 8.99
N ALA A 127 -2.38 -17.91 8.26
CA ALA A 127 -2.30 -18.99 7.27
C ALA A 127 -1.32 -18.64 6.12
N MET A 128 -1.39 -17.41 5.61
CA MET A 128 -0.46 -16.92 4.59
C MET A 128 0.99 -16.92 5.08
N GLN A 129 1.26 -16.42 6.28
CA GLN A 129 2.61 -16.43 6.86
C GLN A 129 3.17 -17.85 7.06
N ARG A 130 2.32 -18.83 7.39
CA ARG A 130 2.75 -20.23 7.55
C ARG A 130 3.13 -20.89 6.23
N VAL A 131 2.40 -20.61 5.16
CA VAL A 131 2.60 -21.22 3.83
C VAL A 131 3.63 -20.45 3.01
N PHE A 132 3.65 -19.14 3.15
CA PHE A 132 4.55 -18.21 2.45
C PHE A 132 5.30 -17.38 3.50
N PRO A 133 6.26 -17.97 4.24
CA PRO A 133 7.02 -17.25 5.25
C PRO A 133 7.84 -16.12 4.62
N LEU A 134 8.07 -15.07 5.42
CA LEU A 134 8.86 -13.92 4.97
C LEU A 134 10.33 -14.36 4.95
N GLU A 135 10.89 -14.48 3.75
CA GLU A 135 12.30 -14.80 3.60
C GLU A 135 13.13 -13.56 3.90
N PHE A 136 13.73 -13.53 5.08
CA PHE A 136 14.66 -12.46 5.43
C PHE A 136 15.98 -12.69 4.71
N ASN A 137 16.30 -11.81 3.77
CA ASN A 137 17.67 -11.70 3.30
C ASN A 137 18.49 -10.99 4.38
N LEU A 138 19.13 -11.77 5.26
CA LEU A 138 20.00 -11.26 6.33
C LEU A 138 21.29 -10.64 5.81
N GLN A 139 21.52 -10.63 4.49
CA GLN A 139 22.64 -9.92 3.91
C GLN A 139 22.54 -8.45 4.30
N PRO A 140 23.64 -7.85 4.81
CA PRO A 140 23.65 -6.44 5.16
C PRO A 140 23.22 -5.67 3.91
N MET A 141 22.21 -4.81 4.05
CA MET A 141 21.81 -3.89 2.99
C MET A 141 23.08 -3.26 2.44
N ARG A 142 23.32 -3.40 1.13
CA ARG A 142 24.44 -2.71 0.49
C ARG A 142 24.28 -1.25 0.87
N LYS A 143 25.26 -0.70 1.62
CA LYS A 143 25.33 0.74 1.84
C LYS A 143 25.15 1.38 0.47
N GLY A 144 24.07 2.14 0.29
CA GLY A 144 23.89 2.88 -0.94
C GLY A 144 25.17 3.64 -1.23
N LYS A 145 25.48 3.84 -2.52
CA LYS A 145 26.60 4.73 -2.91
C LYS A 145 26.47 6.14 -2.31
N ASP A 146 25.32 6.44 -1.73
CA ASP A 146 24.98 7.62 -0.93
C ASP A 146 25.66 7.60 0.44
N SER A 147 26.98 7.60 0.45
CA SER A 147 27.77 8.18 1.54
C SER A 147 27.83 9.71 1.37
N GLU A 148 26.74 10.31 0.92
CA GLU A 148 26.65 11.75 0.71
C GLU A 148 26.09 12.42 1.97
N VAL A 149 26.63 13.59 2.28
CA VAL A 149 26.33 14.35 3.50
C VAL A 149 24.86 14.75 3.53
N VAL A 150 24.12 14.25 4.51
CA VAL A 150 22.76 14.70 4.83
C VAL A 150 22.85 16.08 5.48
N ASP A 151 22.01 17.02 5.05
CA ASP A 151 21.86 18.31 5.74
C ASP A 151 21.05 18.11 7.03
N LEU A 152 21.77 17.88 8.13
CA LEU A 152 21.16 17.60 9.44
C LEU A 152 20.34 18.79 9.97
N GLU A 153 20.68 20.02 9.60
CA GLU A 153 19.97 21.22 10.07
C GLU A 153 18.64 21.37 9.33
N CYS A 154 18.67 21.21 8.00
CA CYS A 154 17.46 21.17 7.19
C CYS A 154 16.55 20.01 7.62
N LEU A 155 17.11 18.83 7.88
CA LEU A 155 16.35 17.68 8.37
C LEU A 155 15.65 17.99 9.69
N LYS A 156 16.36 18.53 10.69
CA LYS A 156 15.76 18.91 11.98
C LYS A 156 14.66 19.94 11.81
N THR A 157 14.87 20.94 10.97
CA THR A 157 13.88 21.98 10.69
C THR A 157 12.62 21.39 10.08
N VAL A 158 12.76 20.53 9.06
CA VAL A 158 11.62 19.85 8.42
C VAL A 158 10.85 19.01 9.44
N LEU A 159 11.55 18.22 10.26
CA LEU A 159 10.93 17.35 11.25
C LEU A 159 10.20 18.15 12.34
N GLU A 160 10.78 19.23 12.83
CA GLU A 160 10.16 20.08 13.85
C GLU A 160 8.88 20.75 13.33
N LEU A 161 8.85 21.16 12.05
CA LEU A 161 7.68 21.78 11.43
C LEU A 161 6.48 20.84 11.32
N VAL A 162 6.71 19.53 11.17
CA VAL A 162 5.66 18.55 10.84
C VAL A 162 5.43 17.49 11.92
N LYS A 163 6.08 17.61 13.08
CA LYS A 163 6.03 16.61 14.16
C LYS A 163 4.61 16.31 14.67
N GLU A 164 3.68 17.25 14.55
CA GLU A 164 2.29 17.06 15.00
C GLU A 164 1.36 16.54 13.89
N THR A 165 1.80 16.61 12.63
CA THR A 165 0.95 16.37 11.45
C THR A 165 1.40 15.19 10.60
N CYS A 166 2.67 14.79 10.74
CA CYS A 166 3.30 13.76 9.94
C CYS A 166 3.82 12.55 10.75
N VAL A 167 3.89 11.42 10.05
CA VAL A 167 4.52 10.17 10.50
C VAL A 167 5.66 9.82 9.54
N VAL A 168 6.81 9.43 10.07
CA VAL A 168 8.03 9.19 9.28
C VAL A 168 8.09 7.76 8.78
N ILE A 169 8.11 7.54 7.47
CA ILE A 169 8.17 6.21 6.84
C ILE A 169 9.51 6.02 6.09
N GLY A 170 9.62 4.92 5.34
CA GLY A 170 10.81 4.62 4.54
C GLY A 170 12.04 4.39 5.40
N ASP A 171 13.22 4.80 4.90
CA ASP A 171 14.51 4.56 5.55
C ASP A 171 14.57 5.11 6.98
N TYR A 172 14.01 6.31 7.21
CA TYR A 172 13.97 6.92 8.54
C TYR A 172 12.98 6.22 9.48
N GLY A 173 11.85 5.73 8.97
CA GLY A 173 10.92 4.90 9.74
C GLY A 173 11.52 3.55 10.11
N VAL A 174 12.32 2.94 9.23
CA VAL A 174 13.09 1.72 9.55
C VAL A 174 14.19 2.02 10.57
N ALA A 175 14.87 3.15 10.43
CA ALA A 175 15.92 3.57 11.34
C ALA A 175 15.40 3.78 12.77
N SER A 176 14.16 4.23 12.98
CA SER A 176 13.62 4.34 14.35
C SER A 176 13.49 3.00 15.07
N TYR A 177 13.43 1.88 14.34
CA TYR A 177 13.41 0.52 14.89
C TYR A 177 14.81 -0.12 14.99
N ARG A 178 15.86 0.56 14.53
CA ARG A 178 17.24 0.04 14.51
C ARG A 178 18.18 1.01 15.22
N SER A 179 18.88 0.53 16.25
CA SER A 179 19.86 1.36 16.99
C SER A 179 21.03 1.88 16.14
N ASP A 180 21.27 1.30 14.95
CA ASP A 180 22.50 1.47 14.16
C ASP A 180 22.32 2.10 12.77
N HIS A 181 21.11 2.49 12.35
CA HIS A 181 20.92 3.12 11.03
C HIS A 181 20.84 4.64 11.14
N LYS A 182 21.83 5.31 10.54
CA LYS A 182 21.74 6.74 10.20
C LYS A 182 20.95 6.83 8.89
N GLY A 183 19.81 7.50 8.92
CA GLY A 183 18.95 7.67 7.74
C GLY A 183 19.69 8.20 6.50
N GLY A 184 19.13 7.95 5.32
CA GLY A 184 19.67 8.41 4.05
C GLY A 184 19.30 9.86 3.73
N ARG A 185 19.47 10.28 2.47
CA ARG A 185 19.02 11.61 2.02
C ARG A 185 17.53 11.68 1.71
N HIS A 186 16.85 10.53 1.68
CA HIS A 186 15.44 10.43 1.37
C HIS A 186 14.64 10.39 2.66
N LEU A 187 13.85 11.44 2.90
CA LEU A 187 12.89 11.51 3.99
C LEU A 187 11.49 11.32 3.42
N ASP A 188 10.85 10.22 3.77
CA ASP A 188 9.47 9.93 3.36
C ASP A 188 8.52 10.16 4.54
N LEU A 189 7.47 10.96 4.31
CA LEU A 189 6.54 11.42 5.33
C LEU A 189 5.10 11.16 4.89
N VAL A 190 4.29 10.69 5.83
CA VAL A 190 2.84 10.55 5.65
C VAL A 190 2.17 11.68 6.42
N SER A 191 1.40 12.52 5.72
CA SER A 191 0.75 13.70 6.31
C SER A 191 -0.75 13.51 6.48
N THR A 192 -1.23 13.91 7.66
CA THR A 192 -2.66 14.03 7.99
C THR A 192 -3.24 15.43 7.71
N ARG A 193 -2.39 16.38 7.30
CA ARG A 193 -2.73 17.76 6.92
C ARG A 193 -2.01 18.15 5.62
N PHE A 194 -2.18 17.31 4.60
CA PHE A 194 -1.32 17.30 3.40
C PHE A 194 -1.18 18.65 2.69
N ASN A 195 -2.28 19.39 2.50
CA ASN A 195 -2.24 20.67 1.80
C ASN A 195 -1.49 21.74 2.63
N ASP A 196 -1.66 21.75 3.95
CA ASP A 196 -1.02 22.69 4.85
C ASP A 196 0.49 22.40 4.92
N ASP A 197 0.87 21.13 5.08
CA ASP A 197 2.27 20.70 5.10
C ASP A 197 2.96 20.96 3.76
N CYS A 198 2.26 20.81 2.64
CA CYS A 198 2.78 21.19 1.32
C CYS A 198 3.08 22.70 1.22
N ALA A 199 2.23 23.55 1.80
CA ALA A 199 2.45 24.99 1.83
C ALA A 199 3.69 25.35 2.68
N LEU A 200 3.85 24.70 3.84
CA LEU A 200 5.07 24.85 4.66
C LEU A 200 6.33 24.47 3.88
N PHE A 201 6.31 23.32 3.19
CA PHE A 201 7.46 22.88 2.40
C PHE A 201 7.72 23.74 1.17
N ALA A 202 6.73 24.48 0.64
CA ALA A 202 6.92 25.50 -0.39
C ALA A 202 7.90 26.59 0.07
N HIS A 203 7.84 26.99 1.33
CA HIS A 203 8.75 27.99 1.90
C HIS A 203 10.13 27.42 2.25
N VAL A 204 10.20 26.18 2.75
CA VAL A 204 11.47 25.52 3.10
C VAL A 204 12.32 25.19 1.88
N PHE A 205 11.66 24.83 0.76
CA PHE A 205 12.33 24.48 -0.51
C PHE A 205 11.92 25.46 -1.62
N PRO A 206 12.43 26.71 -1.65
CA PRO A 206 11.96 27.74 -2.58
C PRO A 206 12.44 27.55 -4.04
N ASN A 207 13.57 26.88 -4.28
CA ASN A 207 14.21 26.72 -5.60
C ASN A 207 14.02 25.31 -6.21
N LYS A 208 12.83 24.74 -6.08
CA LYS A 208 12.61 23.28 -6.22
C LYS A 208 11.97 22.81 -7.52
N LYS A 209 12.22 21.54 -7.85
CA LYS A 209 11.31 20.72 -8.68
C LYS A 209 10.37 19.96 -7.75
N ALA A 210 9.09 20.29 -7.77
CA ALA A 210 8.05 19.51 -7.12
C ALA A 210 7.53 18.44 -8.09
N LEU A 211 7.91 17.18 -7.89
CA LEU A 211 7.39 16.08 -8.69
C LEU A 211 6.12 15.54 -8.02
N LYS A 212 4.97 15.85 -8.63
CA LYS A 212 3.68 15.32 -8.20
C LYS A 212 3.49 13.90 -8.74
N ARG A 213 2.97 13.01 -7.92
CA ARG A 213 2.60 11.64 -8.31
C ARG A 213 1.14 11.40 -7.94
N CYS A 214 0.42 10.72 -8.84
CA CYS A 214 -0.92 10.22 -8.58
C CYS A 214 -0.90 9.15 -7.46
N PRO A 215 -2.04 8.90 -6.79
CA PRO A 215 -2.17 7.79 -5.86
C PRO A 215 -1.81 6.44 -6.49
N VAL A 216 -1.23 5.54 -5.71
CA VAL A 216 -0.96 4.15 -6.10
C VAL A 216 -2.07 3.29 -5.53
N MET A 217 -3.10 3.05 -6.34
CA MET A 217 -4.33 2.35 -5.91
C MET A 217 -4.86 2.95 -4.60
N ASP A 218 -5.39 2.12 -3.69
CA ASP A 218 -5.73 2.54 -2.34
C ASP A 218 -4.55 2.47 -1.35
N MET A 219 -3.37 2.03 -1.82
CA MET A 219 -2.19 1.72 -1.00
C MET A 219 -1.46 2.99 -0.57
N LEU A 220 -1.18 3.89 -1.51
CA LEU A 220 -0.50 5.16 -1.27
C LEU A 220 -1.34 6.30 -1.81
N GLY A 221 -1.55 7.33 -0.99
CA GLY A 221 -2.16 8.57 -1.45
C GLY A 221 -1.29 9.28 -2.49
N ARG A 222 -1.84 10.35 -3.09
CA ARG A 222 -1.05 11.25 -3.95
C ARG A 222 0.17 11.75 -3.17
N SER A 223 1.28 11.96 -3.87
CA SER A 223 2.51 12.41 -3.23
C SER A 223 3.19 13.55 -3.98
N ILE A 224 3.97 14.33 -3.25
CA ILE A 224 4.85 15.36 -3.81
C ILE A 224 6.26 15.10 -3.31
N ARG A 225 7.19 14.97 -4.25
CA ARG A 225 8.62 14.90 -3.97
C ARG A 225 9.25 16.28 -4.16
N TYR A 226 9.95 16.73 -3.13
CA TYR A 226 10.70 17.97 -3.04
C TYR A 226 12.20 17.68 -3.14
N GLN A 227 12.86 18.32 -4.10
CA GLN A 227 14.31 18.25 -4.28
C GLN A 227 14.85 19.61 -4.77
N ASP A 228 15.99 20.03 -4.23
CA ASP A 228 16.71 21.21 -4.73
C ASP A 228 17.36 20.91 -6.07
N LEU A 229 17.28 21.88 -6.99
CA LEU A 229 17.74 21.77 -8.37
C LEU A 229 19.20 22.17 -8.65
N PRO A 230 19.83 23.17 -7.98
CA PRO A 230 21.13 23.68 -8.45
C PRO A 230 22.38 23.01 -7.84
N PHE A 231 22.26 22.30 -6.72
CA PHE A 231 23.36 21.57 -6.08
C PHE A 231 22.88 20.16 -5.75
N ARG A 232 23.77 19.16 -5.70
CA ARG A 232 23.41 17.78 -5.31
C ARG A 232 22.45 17.85 -4.11
N PRO A 233 21.20 17.34 -4.21
CA PRO A 233 20.22 17.53 -3.17
C PRO A 233 20.74 16.87 -1.89
N LYS A 234 20.94 17.70 -0.85
CA LYS A 234 21.40 17.24 0.46
C LYS A 234 20.29 16.53 1.23
N LEU A 235 19.04 16.84 0.91
CA LEU A 235 17.83 16.21 1.42
C LEU A 235 16.77 16.17 0.31
N VAL A 236 16.09 15.04 0.18
CA VAL A 236 14.96 14.81 -0.71
C VAL A 236 13.78 14.41 0.17
N VAL A 237 12.69 15.18 0.11
CA VAL A 237 11.51 14.91 0.95
C VAL A 237 10.36 14.45 0.08
N THR A 238 9.79 13.28 0.33
CA THR A 238 8.52 12.83 -0.27
C THR A 238 7.41 12.94 0.77
N LEU A 239 6.37 13.70 0.45
CA LEU A 239 5.18 13.82 1.29
C LEU A 239 4.03 13.04 0.64
N TYR A 240 3.39 12.15 1.40
CA TYR A 240 2.22 11.37 0.99
C TYR A 240 0.95 11.89 1.66
N ASP A 241 -0.13 12.00 0.89
CA ASP A 241 -1.44 12.43 1.39
C ASP A 241 -2.16 11.29 2.12
N TYR A 242 -2.50 11.53 3.38
CA TYR A 242 -3.25 10.63 4.24
C TYR A 242 -4.36 11.37 5.00
N ASN A 243 -4.85 12.49 4.46
CA ASN A 243 -5.96 13.24 5.04
C ASN A 243 -7.18 12.33 5.27
N GLY A 244 -7.78 12.42 6.46
CA GLY A 244 -8.96 11.63 6.83
C GLY A 244 -8.67 10.17 7.17
N ARG A 245 -7.40 9.75 7.25
CA ARG A 245 -6.99 8.42 7.71
C ARG A 245 -6.24 8.52 9.04
N ALA A 246 -6.41 7.53 9.90
CA ALA A 246 -5.69 7.41 11.15
C ALA A 246 -4.50 6.46 10.98
N VAL A 247 -3.29 7.00 10.87
CA VAL A 247 -2.07 6.18 10.80
C VAL A 247 -1.73 5.67 12.20
N PRO A 248 -1.58 4.36 12.43
CA PRO A 248 -1.10 3.86 13.70
C PRO A 248 0.40 4.14 13.82
N TYR A 249 0.78 4.98 14.78
CA TYR A 249 2.15 5.28 15.13
C TYR A 249 2.36 5.07 16.63
N SER A 250 3.56 4.62 17.00
CA SER A 250 3.95 4.61 18.41
C SER A 250 4.51 5.98 18.75
N GLY A 251 3.71 6.79 19.45
CA GLY A 251 4.22 7.97 20.14
C GLY A 251 5.17 7.55 21.25
N SER A 252 6.39 8.08 21.24
CA SER A 252 7.42 7.92 22.27
C SER A 252 7.89 6.49 22.57
N MET A 253 8.91 6.04 21.85
CA MET A 253 10.03 5.35 22.52
C MET A 253 11.29 6.17 22.27
N CYS A 254 11.58 7.04 23.24
CA CYS A 254 12.84 7.71 23.56
C CYS A 254 13.95 7.72 22.49
N SER A 255 14.27 8.91 21.95
CA SER A 255 15.58 9.58 22.15
C SER A 255 15.84 10.68 21.10
N ALA A 256 16.13 11.89 21.58
CA ALA A 256 16.74 13.03 20.87
C ALA A 256 16.06 13.64 19.61
N THR A 257 15.09 12.99 18.94
CA THR A 257 14.60 13.42 17.61
C THR A 257 13.12 13.81 17.52
N GLY A 258 12.28 13.46 18.50
CA GLY A 258 10.86 13.88 18.56
C GLY A 258 9.94 13.29 17.47
N LEU A 259 10.32 12.17 16.85
CA LEU A 259 9.65 11.62 15.67
C LEU A 259 8.46 10.71 16.00
N ASN A 260 7.37 10.84 15.23
CA ASN A 260 6.28 9.85 15.18
C ASN A 260 6.72 8.66 14.33
N ALA A 261 7.13 7.57 15.00
CA ALA A 261 7.47 6.32 14.34
C ALA A 261 6.20 5.51 14.01
N PRO A 262 5.96 5.13 12.74
CA PRO A 262 4.81 4.34 12.33
C PRO A 262 4.89 2.96 12.97
N SER A 263 3.75 2.35 13.30
CA SER A 263 3.76 0.94 13.72
C SER A 263 4.51 0.06 12.72
N THR A 264 5.16 -0.99 13.21
CA THR A 264 5.91 -1.95 12.37
C THR A 264 5.04 -2.55 11.26
N THR A 265 3.77 -2.83 11.54
CA THR A 265 2.79 -3.31 10.56
C THR A 265 2.57 -2.30 9.43
N TYR A 266 2.42 -1.03 9.77
CA TYR A 266 2.26 0.03 8.78
C TYR A 266 3.53 0.22 7.95
N LEU A 267 4.69 0.24 8.60
CA LEU A 267 5.96 0.34 7.92
C LEU A 267 6.16 -0.80 6.92
N LEU A 268 5.85 -2.04 7.31
CA LEU A 268 5.93 -3.20 6.42
C LEU A 268 4.97 -3.10 5.23
N ALA A 269 3.73 -2.68 5.47
CA ALA A 269 2.74 -2.47 4.40
C ALA A 269 3.21 -1.42 3.39
N GLN A 270 3.84 -0.34 3.86
CA GLN A 270 4.40 0.71 3.01
C GLN A 270 5.61 0.22 2.21
N LEU A 271 6.54 -0.51 2.83
CA LEU A 271 7.73 -1.05 2.16
C LEU A 271 7.39 -2.06 1.07
N LEU A 272 6.35 -2.87 1.26
CA LEU A 272 5.88 -3.81 0.26
C LEU A 272 5.16 -3.12 -0.93
N ALA A 273 4.65 -1.91 -0.72
CA ALA A 273 3.92 -1.14 -1.74
C ALA A 273 4.81 -0.20 -2.59
N GLN A 274 6.07 -0.02 -2.20
CA GLN A 274 7.07 0.82 -2.88
C GLN A 274 7.89 0.03 -3.91
#